data_AF-A0A151XK30-F1
#
_entry.id   AF-A0A151XK30-F1
#
_cell.length_a   1.000
_cell.length_b   1.000
_cell.length_c   1.000
_cell.angle_alpha   90.00
_cell.angle_beta   90.00
_cell.angle_gamma   90.00
#
_symmetry.space_group_name_H-M   'P 1'
#
loop_
_entity.id
_entity.type
_entity.pdbx_description
1 polymer ?
#
loop_
_entity_poly.entity_id
_entity_poly.type
_entity_poly.pdbx_seq_one_letter_code
_entity_poly.pdbx_strand_id
1 'polypeptide(L)'
;MYTILECMEIVKSKLDAEQKVIFKRAEKKLAKTILKLLPEHINDAFDVKCLTAILKITFQTGKVTDTLKRLTEATLKNILTARENLNDTNNKLLQQSVQLSIIILQHRKMFEIQDMIINLWFITLKHPYKNLIEHLLTSTGLKEFYEFLRLLHDQTINSLSQKDEAVWTNIFVIWSNIIKIDMNVKRNKVRLSAINNLLETILTLDVPHRYWSGLLHLSHDIISTKHLLIPDITVDLIILISLKSFDEANVSSCEHVLAVCRALMKVKTDLITDRLPNLLLLYRRTINVVVHSSRNVADKFNEHRFRCYALDITKLTNMLVKLKKAMVRLSPYIIADLLQLIVESTIPSYVKIALHESLCQLISICDQHGLTFLSRTLPTSLQEVFKVQLNTFKKFYKYSGKI
;
A
#
# COMPACT_ATOMS: atom_id res chain seq x y z
N MET A 1 42.39 -9.31 5.34
CA MET A 1 41.83 -9.50 6.70
C MET A 1 40.30 -9.47 6.70
N TYR A 2 39.66 -8.48 6.09
CA TYR A 2 38.20 -8.43 5.95
C TYR A 2 37.60 -9.69 5.28
N THR A 3 38.18 -10.16 4.18
CA THR A 3 37.71 -11.37 3.46
C THR A 3 37.74 -12.63 4.35
N ILE A 4 38.70 -12.72 5.28
CA ILE A 4 38.78 -13.83 6.23
C ILE A 4 37.62 -13.76 7.22
N LEU A 5 37.29 -12.55 7.68
CA LEU A 5 36.17 -12.28 8.58
C LEU A 5 34.82 -12.61 7.92
N GLU A 6 34.67 -12.30 6.63
CA GLU A 6 33.49 -12.62 5.82
C GLU A 6 33.32 -14.14 5.62
N CYS A 7 34.41 -14.84 5.29
CA CYS A 7 34.40 -16.31 5.22
C CYS A 7 34.05 -16.96 6.57
N MET A 8 34.50 -16.38 7.69
CA MET A 8 34.15 -16.86 9.02
C MET A 8 32.66 -16.73 9.34
N GLU A 9 31.98 -15.65 8.88
CA GLU A 9 30.53 -15.52 9.04
C GLU A 9 29.76 -16.61 8.28
N ILE A 10 30.19 -16.96 7.07
CA ILE A 10 29.53 -17.99 6.23
C ILE A 10 29.61 -19.38 6.86
N VAL A 11 30.74 -19.71 7.48
CA VAL A 11 30.99 -21.04 8.06
C VAL A 11 30.36 -21.19 9.45
N LYS A 12 30.02 -20.07 10.13
CA LYS A 12 29.55 -20.02 11.52
C LYS A 12 28.33 -20.91 11.83
N SER A 13 27.44 -21.10 10.86
CA SER A 13 26.25 -21.96 11.00
C SER A 13 26.57 -23.46 11.03
N LYS A 14 27.75 -23.86 10.52
CA LYS A 14 28.20 -25.25 10.40
C LYS A 14 29.12 -25.69 11.55
N LEU A 15 29.44 -24.79 12.48
CA LEU A 15 30.37 -25.02 13.58
C LEU A 15 29.68 -25.64 14.80
N ASP A 16 30.39 -26.55 15.48
CA ASP A 16 30.00 -27.05 16.79
C ASP A 16 30.23 -26.01 17.91
N ALA A 17 29.84 -26.34 19.14
CA ALA A 17 29.90 -25.43 20.28
C ALA A 17 31.34 -25.00 20.64
N GLU A 18 32.32 -25.90 20.54
CA GLU A 18 33.72 -25.62 20.88
C GLU A 18 34.40 -24.78 19.79
N GLN A 19 34.16 -25.13 18.54
CA GLN A 19 34.61 -24.37 17.37
C GLN A 19 34.06 -22.94 17.37
N LYS A 20 32.80 -22.75 17.77
CA LYS A 20 32.19 -21.41 17.93
C LYS A 20 32.95 -20.54 18.94
N VAL A 21 33.47 -21.11 20.03
CA VAL A 21 34.26 -20.37 21.02
C VAL A 21 35.60 -19.92 20.43
N ILE A 22 36.27 -20.79 19.68
CA ILE A 22 37.56 -20.49 19.01
C ILE A 22 37.36 -19.41 17.94
N PHE A 23 36.33 -19.55 17.10
CA PHE A 23 35.99 -18.57 16.08
C PHE A 23 35.67 -17.21 16.69
N LYS A 24 34.95 -17.16 17.81
CA LYS A 24 34.63 -15.90 18.51
C LYS A 24 35.89 -15.19 19.04
N ARG A 25 36.95 -15.90 19.43
CA ARG A 25 38.25 -15.29 19.79
C ARG A 25 38.98 -14.76 18.57
N ALA A 26 38.99 -15.52 17.47
CA ALA A 26 39.63 -15.11 16.23
C ALA A 26 38.93 -13.87 15.61
N GLU A 27 37.60 -13.84 15.57
CA GLU A 27 36.79 -12.69 15.18
C GLU A 27 37.17 -11.43 15.98
N LYS A 28 37.29 -11.54 17.32
CA LYS A 28 37.70 -10.43 18.18
C LYS A 28 39.10 -9.91 17.87
N LYS A 29 40.07 -10.81 17.63
CA LYS A 29 41.44 -10.41 17.28
C LYS A 29 41.47 -9.71 15.93
N LEU A 30 40.80 -10.28 14.93
CA LEU A 30 40.70 -9.70 13.59
C LEU A 30 40.00 -8.34 13.61
N ALA A 31 38.88 -8.20 14.33
CA ALA A 31 38.17 -6.93 14.45
C ALA A 31 39.05 -5.82 15.08
N LYS A 32 39.82 -6.15 16.12
CA LYS A 32 40.78 -5.20 16.73
C LYS A 32 41.89 -4.80 15.75
N THR A 33 42.40 -5.74 14.96
CA THR A 33 43.46 -5.44 13.98
C THR A 33 42.92 -4.59 12.83
N ILE A 34 41.74 -4.92 12.30
CA ILE A 34 41.10 -4.13 11.24
C ILE A 34 40.78 -2.71 11.74
N LEU A 35 40.29 -2.56 12.98
CA LEU A 35 40.02 -1.24 13.56
C LEU A 35 41.27 -0.34 13.63
N LYS A 36 42.46 -0.91 13.85
CA LYS A 36 43.72 -0.16 13.84
C LYS A 36 44.20 0.23 12.43
N LEU A 37 43.71 -0.46 11.40
CA LEU A 37 44.07 -0.23 10.00
C LEU A 37 43.09 0.72 9.29
N LEU A 38 41.92 0.98 9.88
CA LEU A 38 40.96 1.92 9.33
C LEU A 38 41.48 3.35 9.44
N PRO A 39 41.32 4.19 8.39
CA PRO A 39 41.69 5.59 8.44
C PRO A 39 40.79 6.36 9.43
N GLU A 40 41.30 7.48 9.94
CA GLU A 40 40.52 8.39 10.80
C GLU A 40 39.34 9.02 10.04
N HIS A 41 39.47 9.15 8.72
CA HIS A 41 38.44 9.67 7.82
C HIS A 41 38.05 8.62 6.78
N ILE A 42 36.95 7.91 7.04
CA ILE A 42 36.41 6.88 6.15
C ILE A 42 35.54 7.54 5.08
N ASN A 43 35.94 7.43 3.81
CA ASN A 43 35.22 7.97 2.66
C ASN A 43 34.98 6.95 1.54
N ASP A 44 35.48 5.72 1.65
CA ASP A 44 35.29 4.67 0.66
C ASP A 44 34.36 3.55 1.16
N ALA A 45 33.76 2.84 0.21
CA ALA A 45 32.76 1.82 0.51
C ALA A 45 33.36 0.57 1.20
N PHE A 46 34.64 0.29 1.03
CA PHE A 46 35.29 -0.88 1.62
C PHE A 46 35.58 -0.65 3.10
N ASP A 47 36.00 0.54 3.48
CA ASP A 47 36.24 0.91 4.87
C ASP A 47 34.92 0.99 5.65
N VAL A 48 33.84 1.48 5.03
CA VAL A 48 32.49 1.42 5.64
C VAL A 48 32.05 -0.03 5.86
N LYS A 49 32.35 -0.95 4.93
CA LYS A 49 32.08 -2.39 5.11
C LYS A 49 32.88 -2.97 6.28
N CYS A 50 34.17 -2.65 6.36
CA CYS A 50 35.04 -3.07 7.45
C CYS A 50 34.51 -2.59 8.80
N LEU A 51 34.13 -1.31 8.89
CA LEU A 51 33.53 -0.73 10.08
C LEU A 51 32.22 -1.41 10.47
N THR A 52 31.33 -1.65 9.50
CA THR A 52 30.06 -2.37 9.68
C THR A 52 30.28 -3.77 10.27
N ALA A 53 31.26 -4.51 9.75
CA ALA A 53 31.59 -5.86 10.24
C ALA A 53 32.19 -5.85 11.65
N ILE A 54 33.07 -4.87 11.95
CA ILE A 54 33.60 -4.67 13.30
C ILE A 54 32.46 -4.41 14.29
N LEU A 55 31.52 -3.54 13.94
CA LEU A 55 30.37 -3.21 14.77
C LEU A 55 29.55 -4.46 15.10
N LYS A 56 29.18 -5.27 14.10
CA LYS A 56 28.45 -6.54 14.32
C LYS A 56 29.13 -7.44 15.34
N ILE A 57 30.45 -7.62 15.22
CA ILE A 57 31.22 -8.45 16.14
C ILE A 57 31.26 -7.82 17.54
N THR A 58 31.47 -6.50 17.63
CA THR A 58 31.54 -5.83 18.94
C THR A 58 30.21 -5.90 19.70
N PHE A 59 29.05 -5.77 19.03
CA PHE A 59 27.74 -5.93 19.67
C PHE A 59 27.51 -7.34 20.22
N GLN A 60 27.97 -8.39 19.52
CA GLN A 60 27.92 -9.77 20.02
C GLN A 60 28.76 -10.02 21.28
N THR A 61 29.61 -9.04 21.64
CA THR A 61 30.57 -9.14 22.75
C THR A 61 30.32 -8.13 23.87
N GLY A 62 29.35 -7.23 23.70
CA GLY A 62 28.85 -6.31 24.72
C GLY A 62 29.76 -5.14 25.10
N LYS A 63 30.91 -4.95 24.43
CA LYS A 63 31.85 -3.84 24.71
C LYS A 63 32.16 -3.05 23.44
N VAL A 64 31.42 -1.97 23.23
CA VAL A 64 31.74 -0.94 22.22
C VAL A 64 32.67 0.07 22.86
N THR A 65 33.80 0.39 22.22
CA THR A 65 34.74 1.40 22.72
C THR A 65 34.33 2.80 22.26
N ASP A 66 34.63 3.83 23.06
CA ASP A 66 34.32 5.23 22.68
C ASP A 66 34.99 5.65 21.37
N THR A 67 36.18 5.11 21.09
CA THR A 67 36.88 5.31 19.82
C THR A 67 36.07 4.79 18.62
N LEU A 68 35.48 3.60 18.75
CA LEU A 68 34.65 3.02 17.70
C LEU A 68 33.33 3.79 17.54
N LYS A 69 32.74 4.24 18.66
CA LYS A 69 31.55 5.10 18.66
C LYS A 69 31.81 6.40 17.88
N ARG A 70 32.87 7.14 18.24
CA ARG A 70 33.24 8.40 17.58
C ARG A 70 33.56 8.23 16.10
N LEU A 71 34.34 7.20 15.75
CA LEU A 71 34.66 6.90 14.35
C LEU A 71 33.39 6.61 13.54
N THR A 72 32.46 5.85 14.12
CA THR A 72 31.18 5.50 13.48
C THR A 72 30.30 6.73 13.27
N GLU A 73 30.15 7.56 14.30
CA GLU A 73 29.35 8.79 14.24
C GLU A 73 29.94 9.81 13.24
N ALA A 74 31.25 9.99 13.25
CA ALA A 74 31.96 10.86 12.30
C ALA A 74 31.83 10.37 10.86
N THR A 75 32.01 9.06 10.62
CA THR A 75 31.85 8.44 9.30
C THR A 75 30.44 8.65 8.77
N LEU A 76 29.42 8.38 9.60
CA LEU A 76 28.03 8.57 9.21
C LEU A 76 27.74 10.04 8.90
N LYS A 77 28.17 10.96 9.77
CA LYS A 77 27.98 12.40 9.57
C LYS A 77 28.60 12.87 8.25
N ASN A 78 29.86 12.51 8.00
CA ASN A 78 30.58 12.93 6.79
C ASN A 78 29.87 12.46 5.51
N ILE A 79 29.53 11.16 5.44
CA ILE A 79 28.88 10.57 4.27
C ILE A 79 27.49 11.18 4.04
N LEU A 80 26.72 11.41 5.11
CA LEU A 80 25.37 11.97 5.04
C LEU A 80 25.34 13.47 4.72
N THR A 81 26.37 14.23 5.10
CA THR A 81 26.45 15.68 4.80
C THR A 81 26.95 15.98 3.38
N ALA A 82 27.70 15.07 2.77
CA ALA A 82 28.20 15.22 1.40
C ALA A 82 27.04 15.07 0.39
N ARG A 83 26.33 16.18 0.10
CA ARG A 83 25.16 16.23 -0.78
C ARG A 83 25.36 15.60 -2.16
N GLU A 84 26.57 15.59 -2.67
CA GLU A 84 26.95 15.04 -3.98
C GLU A 84 26.79 13.50 -4.03
N ASN A 85 26.89 12.80 -2.90
CA ASN A 85 26.78 11.33 -2.83
C ASN A 85 25.34 10.80 -2.83
N LEU A 86 24.33 11.67 -2.69
CA LEU A 86 22.93 11.29 -2.45
C LEU A 86 22.10 11.08 -3.73
N ASN A 87 22.61 11.51 -4.88
CA ASN A 87 21.86 11.51 -6.14
C ASN A 87 22.16 10.32 -7.05
N ASP A 88 23.25 9.58 -6.81
CA ASP A 88 23.62 8.41 -7.62
C ASP A 88 23.18 7.11 -6.94
N THR A 89 22.22 6.40 -7.54
CA THR A 89 21.69 5.11 -7.10
C THR A 89 22.73 3.99 -7.12
N ASN A 90 23.80 4.13 -7.92
CA ASN A 90 24.89 3.14 -8.00
C ASN A 90 26.04 3.41 -7.05
N ASN A 91 25.89 4.39 -6.14
CA ASN A 91 26.93 4.71 -5.19
C ASN A 91 27.07 3.58 -4.16
N LYS A 92 28.06 2.71 -4.36
CA LYS A 92 28.44 1.65 -3.41
C LYS A 92 28.63 2.20 -1.99
N LEU A 93 29.11 3.44 -1.85
CA LEU A 93 29.27 4.10 -0.55
C LEU A 93 27.92 4.33 0.14
N LEU A 94 26.90 4.80 -0.60
CA LEU A 94 25.56 5.00 -0.07
C LEU A 94 24.96 3.68 0.42
N GLN A 95 25.05 2.62 -0.38
CA GLN A 95 24.52 1.31 0.03
C GLN A 95 25.19 0.79 1.32
N GLN A 96 26.51 0.96 1.45
CA GLN A 96 27.21 0.55 2.68
C GLN A 96 26.88 1.45 3.86
N SER A 97 26.68 2.75 3.63
CA SER A 97 26.24 3.68 4.67
C SER A 97 24.84 3.36 5.20
N VAL A 98 23.94 2.88 4.33
CA VAL A 98 22.61 2.40 4.73
C VAL A 98 22.71 1.15 5.59
N GLN A 99 23.58 0.20 5.24
CA GLN A 99 23.83 -1.00 6.07
C GLN A 99 24.40 -0.63 7.43
N LEU A 100 25.36 0.30 7.47
CA LEU A 100 25.90 0.84 8.71
C LEU A 100 24.80 1.50 9.56
N SER A 101 23.94 2.32 8.94
CA SER A 101 22.82 2.99 9.59
C SER A 101 21.85 2.00 10.24
N ILE A 102 21.50 0.92 9.55
CA ILE A 102 20.59 -0.12 10.08
C ILE A 102 21.15 -0.69 11.39
N ILE A 103 22.44 -1.03 11.42
CA ILE A 103 23.09 -1.58 12.62
C ILE A 103 23.09 -0.56 13.77
N ILE A 104 23.40 0.71 13.46
CA ILE A 104 23.39 1.78 14.46
C ILE A 104 21.97 1.95 15.05
N LEU A 105 20.94 1.90 14.21
CA LEU A 105 19.54 2.05 14.65
C LEU A 105 19.08 0.86 15.50
N GLN A 106 19.53 -0.37 15.22
CA GLN A 106 19.28 -1.54 16.09
C GLN A 106 19.85 -1.34 17.50
N HIS A 107 21.00 -0.66 17.59
CA HIS A 107 21.70 -0.38 18.84
C HIS A 107 21.63 1.10 19.25
N ARG A 108 20.52 1.78 18.89
CA ARG A 108 20.28 3.22 19.06
C ARG A 108 20.77 3.82 20.38
N LYS A 109 20.53 3.11 21.49
CA LYS A 109 20.87 3.56 22.86
C LYS A 109 22.37 3.78 23.08
N MET A 110 23.23 3.23 22.23
CA MET A 110 24.69 3.34 22.34
C MET A 110 25.27 4.53 21.56
N PHE A 111 24.47 5.22 20.75
CA PHE A 111 24.93 6.26 19.82
C PHE A 111 24.18 7.58 19.97
N GLU A 112 24.89 8.69 19.73
CA GLU A 112 24.36 10.05 19.70
C GLU A 112 24.16 10.50 18.26
N ILE A 113 23.08 10.04 17.64
CA ILE A 113 22.79 10.25 16.21
C ILE A 113 21.54 11.10 15.94
N GLN A 114 21.18 11.99 16.87
CA GLN A 114 19.93 12.76 16.77
C GLN A 114 19.90 13.61 15.49
N ASP A 115 20.96 14.36 15.24
CA ASP A 115 21.10 15.23 14.06
C ASP A 115 21.14 14.44 12.75
N MET A 116 21.55 13.17 12.80
CA MET A 116 21.70 12.31 11.61
C MET A 116 20.38 11.67 11.19
N ILE A 117 19.39 11.55 12.09
CA ILE A 117 18.07 10.98 11.75
C ILE A 117 17.43 11.72 10.59
N ILE A 118 17.47 13.05 10.62
CA ILE A 118 16.84 13.89 9.60
C ILE A 118 17.46 13.59 8.23
N ASN A 119 18.79 13.45 8.16
CA ASN A 119 19.48 13.08 6.93
C ASN A 119 19.12 11.67 6.46
N LEU A 120 18.96 10.72 7.39
CA LEU A 120 18.49 9.37 7.07
C LEU A 120 17.06 9.39 6.53
N TRP A 121 16.18 10.25 7.04
CA TRP A 121 14.84 10.44 6.48
C TRP A 121 14.91 11.01 5.06
N PHE A 122 15.75 12.00 4.79
CA PHE A 122 15.97 12.51 3.43
C PHE A 122 16.49 11.44 2.48
N ILE A 123 17.37 10.54 2.94
CA ILE A 123 17.80 9.39 2.15
C ILE A 123 16.63 8.47 1.84
N THR A 124 15.81 8.14 2.85
CA THR A 124 14.67 7.24 2.62
C THR A 124 13.66 7.81 1.62
N LEU A 125 13.49 9.13 1.59
CA LEU A 125 12.62 9.82 0.63
C LEU A 125 13.10 9.68 -0.81
N LYS A 126 14.43 9.65 -1.02
CA LYS A 126 15.04 9.43 -2.34
C LYS A 126 15.19 7.95 -2.70
N HIS A 127 15.49 7.11 -1.70
CA HIS A 127 15.86 5.71 -1.86
C HIS A 127 15.16 4.87 -0.77
N PRO A 128 13.94 4.37 -1.02
CA PRO A 128 13.13 3.73 0.00
C PRO A 128 13.60 2.29 0.30
N TYR A 129 14.63 2.17 1.14
CA TYR A 129 15.08 0.87 1.65
C TYR A 129 14.15 0.39 2.76
N LYS A 130 13.35 -0.66 2.49
CA LYS A 130 12.38 -1.22 3.46
C LYS A 130 12.97 -1.46 4.84
N ASN A 131 14.12 -2.14 4.91
CA ASN A 131 14.79 -2.44 6.18
C ASN A 131 15.19 -1.16 6.93
N LEU A 132 15.68 -0.13 6.23
CA LEU A 132 16.05 1.14 6.87
C LEU A 132 14.82 1.84 7.44
N ILE A 133 13.71 1.88 6.69
CA ILE A 133 12.45 2.48 7.12
C ILE A 133 11.93 1.80 8.39
N GLU A 134 11.89 0.46 8.42
CA GLU A 134 11.45 -0.29 9.60
C GLU A 134 12.30 0.01 10.84
N HIS A 135 13.63 0.07 10.69
CA HIS A 135 14.53 0.38 11.80
C HIS A 135 14.44 1.84 12.25
N LEU A 136 14.25 2.79 11.33
CA LEU A 136 14.03 4.19 11.69
C LEU A 136 12.68 4.37 12.42
N LEU A 137 11.61 3.72 11.93
CA LEU A 137 10.29 3.79 12.55
C LEU A 137 10.25 3.15 13.93
N THR A 138 11.05 2.10 14.18
CA THR A 138 11.12 1.45 15.50
C THR A 138 12.03 2.18 16.49
N SER A 139 13.12 2.79 16.02
CA SER A 139 14.14 3.39 16.89
C SER A 139 13.94 4.87 17.24
N THR A 140 13.19 5.62 16.43
CA THR A 140 12.94 7.05 16.67
C THR A 140 11.99 7.28 17.84
N GLY A 141 11.94 8.51 18.38
CA GLY A 141 10.94 8.94 19.35
C GLY A 141 9.65 9.45 18.68
N LEU A 142 8.69 9.91 19.50
CA LEU A 142 7.41 10.42 18.99
C LEU A 142 7.57 11.75 18.24
N LYS A 143 8.46 12.63 18.71
CA LYS A 143 8.70 13.95 18.12
C LYS A 143 9.33 13.83 16.73
N GLU A 144 10.37 13.01 16.60
CA GLU A 144 11.05 12.79 15.32
C GLU A 144 10.13 12.09 14.31
N PHE A 145 9.25 11.20 14.79
CA PHE A 145 8.23 10.58 13.95
C PHE A 145 7.21 11.60 13.43
N TYR A 146 6.76 12.51 14.29
CA TYR A 146 5.84 13.59 13.88
C TYR A 146 6.48 14.53 12.84
N GLU A 147 7.73 14.96 13.08
CA GLU A 147 8.48 15.80 12.14
C GLU A 147 8.68 15.10 10.78
N PHE A 148 8.98 13.80 10.80
CA PHE A 148 9.09 13.00 9.58
C PHE A 148 7.77 12.91 8.81
N LEU A 149 6.65 12.68 9.50
CA LEU A 149 5.34 12.65 8.85
C LEU A 149 4.97 14.00 8.22
N ARG A 150 5.34 15.11 8.86
CA ARG A 150 5.15 16.45 8.28
C ARG A 150 6.00 16.62 7.01
N LEU A 151 7.28 16.26 7.07
CA LEU A 151 8.17 16.28 5.90
C LEU A 151 7.64 15.42 4.75
N LEU A 152 7.19 14.21 5.05
CA LEU A 152 6.62 13.28 4.08
C LEU A 152 5.34 13.84 3.45
N HIS A 153 4.46 14.43 4.26
CA HIS A 153 3.25 15.09 3.78
C HIS A 153 3.57 16.23 2.81
N ASP A 154 4.47 17.15 3.19
CA ASP A 154 4.86 18.29 2.35
C ASP A 154 5.50 17.82 1.03
N GLN A 155 6.36 16.79 1.09
CA GLN A 155 6.92 16.19 -0.12
C GLN A 155 5.88 15.48 -0.99
N THR A 156 4.88 14.85 -0.38
CA THR A 156 3.78 14.21 -1.12
C THR A 156 3.00 15.25 -1.92
N ILE A 157 2.63 16.37 -1.30
CA ILE A 157 1.89 17.46 -1.97
C ILE A 157 2.74 18.08 -3.08
N ASN A 158 4.01 18.37 -2.80
CA ASN A 158 4.92 18.94 -3.80
C ASN A 158 5.11 18.00 -4.99
N SER A 159 5.27 16.69 -4.75
CA SER A 159 5.43 15.69 -5.80
C SER A 159 4.18 15.55 -6.68
N LEU A 160 2.99 15.54 -6.07
CA LEU A 160 1.72 15.51 -6.80
C LEU A 160 1.55 16.74 -7.71
N SER A 161 2.12 17.88 -7.32
CA SER A 161 2.08 19.13 -8.08
C SER A 161 3.16 19.20 -9.18
N GLN A 162 4.38 18.69 -8.92
CA GLN A 162 5.56 18.86 -9.77
C GLN A 162 5.76 17.78 -10.85
N LYS A 163 4.85 16.80 -10.91
CA LYS A 163 4.79 15.82 -12.00
C LYS A 163 5.97 14.83 -12.12
N ASP A 164 6.82 14.68 -11.09
CA ASP A 164 7.97 13.76 -11.06
C ASP A 164 7.54 12.31 -10.72
N GLU A 165 7.78 11.37 -11.64
CA GLU A 165 7.33 9.98 -11.50
C GLU A 165 8.15 9.12 -10.51
N ALA A 166 9.45 9.35 -10.42
CA ALA A 166 10.32 8.56 -9.56
C ALA A 166 10.08 8.91 -8.08
N VAL A 167 9.91 10.21 -7.81
CA VAL A 167 9.71 10.73 -6.45
C VAL A 167 8.39 10.21 -5.86
N TRP A 168 7.29 10.19 -6.61
CA TRP A 168 6.01 9.70 -6.04
C TRP A 168 6.06 8.21 -5.73
N THR A 169 6.70 7.41 -6.58
CA THR A 169 6.77 5.95 -6.39
C THR A 169 7.45 5.65 -5.06
N ASN A 170 8.53 6.37 -4.77
CA ASN A 170 9.25 6.25 -3.51
C ASN A 170 8.39 6.69 -2.32
N ILE A 171 7.68 7.81 -2.45
CA ILE A 171 6.78 8.34 -1.41
C ILE A 171 5.69 7.33 -1.05
N PHE A 172 5.04 6.68 -2.02
CA PHE A 172 4.01 5.68 -1.71
C PHE A 172 4.57 4.41 -1.07
N VAL A 173 5.79 3.98 -1.44
CA VAL A 173 6.46 2.87 -0.74
C VAL A 173 6.68 3.22 0.73
N ILE A 174 7.07 4.46 1.03
CA ILE A 174 7.29 4.92 2.42
C ILE A 174 5.96 4.95 3.18
N TRP A 175 4.91 5.55 2.61
CA TRP A 175 3.58 5.56 3.22
C TRP A 175 3.04 4.15 3.49
N SER A 176 3.17 3.23 2.52
CA SER A 176 2.75 1.83 2.67
C SER A 176 3.47 1.14 3.84
N ASN A 177 4.77 1.36 4.00
CA ASN A 177 5.52 0.83 5.15
C ASN A 177 5.04 1.43 6.49
N ILE A 178 4.76 2.74 6.54
CA ILE A 178 4.24 3.41 7.74
C ILE A 178 2.86 2.86 8.13
N ILE A 179 2.00 2.54 7.16
CA ILE A 179 0.66 2.00 7.42
C ILE A 179 0.70 0.55 7.90
N LYS A 180 1.61 -0.26 7.34
CA LYS A 180 1.69 -1.71 7.59
C LYS A 180 2.42 -2.06 8.89
N ILE A 181 3.33 -1.21 9.35
CA ILE A 181 4.10 -1.51 10.58
C ILE A 181 3.22 -1.42 11.83
N ASP A 182 3.48 -2.32 12.78
CA ASP A 182 2.84 -2.26 14.09
C ASP A 182 3.46 -1.15 14.94
N MET A 183 2.63 -0.37 15.61
CA MET A 183 3.06 0.78 16.41
C MET A 183 2.22 0.90 17.68
N ASN A 184 2.81 1.54 18.70
CA ASN A 184 2.09 1.84 19.93
C ASN A 184 0.94 2.84 19.71
N VAL A 185 0.02 2.92 20.69
CA VAL A 185 -1.20 3.73 20.63
C VAL A 185 -0.93 5.21 20.35
N LYS A 186 0.11 5.80 20.97
CA LYS A 186 0.46 7.22 20.79
C LYS A 186 0.88 7.51 19.34
N ARG A 187 1.71 6.63 18.77
CA ARG A 187 2.14 6.72 17.37
C ARG A 187 1.00 6.46 16.40
N ASN A 188 0.11 5.51 16.70
CA ASN A 188 -1.09 5.26 15.90
C ASN A 188 -1.98 6.50 15.79
N LYS A 189 -2.14 7.25 16.88
CA LYS A 189 -2.91 8.51 16.85
C LYS A 189 -2.28 9.54 15.93
N VAL A 190 -0.96 9.73 16.01
CA VAL A 190 -0.22 10.64 15.12
C VAL A 190 -0.29 10.18 13.66
N ARG A 191 -0.11 8.88 13.42
CA ARG A 191 -0.22 8.25 12.10
C ARG A 191 -1.60 8.48 11.48
N LEU A 192 -2.68 8.25 12.25
CA LEU A 192 -4.05 8.49 11.79
C LEU A 192 -4.30 9.95 11.45
N SER A 193 -3.83 10.88 12.28
CA SER A 193 -3.94 12.32 11.98
C SER A 193 -3.21 12.69 10.70
N ALA A 194 -2.00 12.18 10.48
CA ALA A 194 -1.25 12.42 9.26
C ALA A 194 -1.93 11.81 8.02
N ILE A 195 -2.51 10.61 8.14
CA ILE A 195 -3.29 9.98 7.07
C ILE A 195 -4.52 10.82 6.73
N ASN A 196 -5.32 11.23 7.71
CA ASN A 196 -6.53 12.02 7.46
C ASN A 196 -6.19 13.37 6.80
N ASN A 197 -5.18 14.07 7.32
CA ASN A 197 -4.72 15.34 6.74
C ASN A 197 -4.26 15.15 5.28
N LEU A 198 -3.56 14.05 4.98
CA LEU A 198 -3.15 13.73 3.61
C LEU A 198 -4.36 13.51 2.70
N LEU A 199 -5.33 12.68 3.13
CA LEU A 199 -6.53 12.38 2.35
C LEU A 199 -7.39 13.63 2.12
N GLU A 200 -7.58 14.45 3.16
CA GLU A 200 -8.28 15.74 3.06
C GLU A 200 -7.60 16.67 2.06
N THR A 201 -6.27 16.77 2.12
CA THR A 201 -5.52 17.63 1.19
C THR A 201 -5.64 17.12 -0.25
N ILE A 202 -5.52 15.81 -0.50
CA ILE A 202 -5.73 15.20 -1.82
C ILE A 202 -7.11 15.52 -2.40
N LEU A 203 -8.15 15.58 -1.57
CA LEU A 203 -9.49 15.95 -2.01
C LEU A 203 -9.59 17.39 -2.52
N THR A 204 -8.70 18.28 -2.08
CA THR A 204 -8.63 19.68 -2.55
C THR A 204 -7.69 19.89 -3.73
N LEU A 205 -6.76 18.98 -3.99
CA LEU A 205 -5.76 19.12 -5.05
C LEU A 205 -6.29 18.66 -6.41
N ASP A 206 -5.83 19.29 -7.48
CA ASP A 206 -5.99 18.77 -8.85
C ASP A 206 -4.90 17.72 -9.09
N VAL A 207 -5.27 16.44 -9.02
CA VAL A 207 -4.33 15.32 -9.07
C VAL A 207 -4.29 14.73 -10.48
N PRO A 208 -3.12 14.71 -11.15
CA PRO A 208 -2.99 14.08 -12.45
C PRO A 208 -3.39 12.60 -12.47
N HIS A 209 -4.05 12.16 -13.55
CA HIS A 209 -4.66 10.83 -13.65
C HIS A 209 -3.76 9.64 -13.32
N ARG A 210 -2.48 9.75 -13.70
CA ARG A 210 -1.47 8.71 -13.46
C ARG A 210 -1.18 8.42 -11.99
N TYR A 211 -1.55 9.33 -11.07
CA TYR A 211 -1.29 9.16 -9.63
C TYR A 211 -2.43 8.49 -8.87
N TRP A 212 -3.63 8.41 -9.45
CA TRP A 212 -4.78 7.82 -8.77
C TRP A 212 -4.58 6.35 -8.42
N SER A 213 -3.89 5.56 -9.25
CA SER A 213 -3.60 4.15 -8.96
C SER A 213 -2.83 3.98 -7.64
N GLY A 214 -1.78 4.78 -7.44
CA GLY A 214 -0.99 4.77 -6.21
C GLY A 214 -1.76 5.26 -4.99
N LEU A 215 -2.59 6.30 -5.15
CA LEU A 215 -3.46 6.81 -4.08
C LEU A 215 -4.55 5.80 -3.66
N LEU A 216 -5.11 5.08 -4.62
CA LEU A 216 -6.10 4.02 -4.36
C LEU A 216 -5.43 2.79 -3.74
N HIS A 217 -4.20 2.45 -4.16
CA HIS A 217 -3.41 1.41 -3.50
C HIS A 217 -3.12 1.76 -2.04
N LEU A 218 -2.74 3.02 -1.78
CA LEU A 218 -2.55 3.55 -0.44
C LEU A 218 -3.83 3.45 0.39
N SER A 219 -4.97 3.84 -0.19
CA SER A 219 -6.29 3.73 0.45
C SER A 219 -6.64 2.28 0.80
N HIS A 220 -6.37 1.34 -0.11
CA HIS A 220 -6.54 -0.09 0.14
C HIS A 220 -5.64 -0.59 1.27
N ASP A 221 -4.38 -0.17 1.31
CA ASP A 221 -3.44 -0.51 2.39
C ASP A 221 -3.92 0.00 3.75
N ILE A 222 -4.49 1.22 3.81
CA ILE A 222 -5.09 1.79 5.02
C ILE A 222 -6.24 0.91 5.50
N ILE A 223 -7.15 0.50 4.61
CA ILE A 223 -8.31 -0.33 4.97
C ILE A 223 -7.88 -1.73 5.42
N SER A 224 -6.89 -2.30 4.75
CA SER A 224 -6.48 -3.69 4.94
C SER A 224 -5.56 -3.91 6.15
N THR A 225 -5.06 -2.84 6.77
CA THR A 225 -4.14 -2.97 7.91
C THR A 225 -4.86 -3.49 9.15
N LYS A 226 -4.26 -4.50 9.80
CA LYS A 226 -4.82 -5.12 11.01
C LYS A 226 -4.44 -4.36 12.29
N HIS A 227 -3.39 -3.55 12.22
CA HIS A 227 -2.77 -2.90 13.37
C HIS A 227 -3.29 -1.47 13.60
N LEU A 228 -4.33 -1.05 12.89
CA LEU A 228 -4.92 0.28 12.99
C LEU A 228 -6.44 0.16 13.11
N LEU A 229 -6.98 0.74 14.18
CA LEU A 229 -8.42 0.98 14.27
C LEU A 229 -8.73 2.18 13.39
N ILE A 230 -9.43 1.94 12.29
CA ILE A 230 -9.76 2.95 11.29
C ILE A 230 -11.01 3.71 11.75
N PRO A 231 -10.93 5.03 11.95
CA PRO A 231 -12.08 5.86 12.23
C PRO A 231 -13.02 5.98 11.03
N ASP A 232 -14.30 6.18 11.32
CA ASP A 232 -15.38 6.53 10.39
C ASP A 232 -14.99 7.58 9.35
N ILE A 233 -14.41 8.70 9.81
CA ILE A 233 -13.99 9.80 8.92
C ILE A 233 -12.94 9.36 7.90
N THR A 234 -12.03 8.46 8.27
CA THR A 234 -11.02 7.94 7.35
C THR A 234 -11.67 7.08 6.25
N VAL A 235 -12.70 6.30 6.60
CA VAL A 235 -13.47 5.54 5.62
C VAL A 235 -14.19 6.47 4.65
N ASP A 236 -14.83 7.52 5.16
CA ASP A 236 -15.53 8.51 4.35
C ASP A 236 -14.59 9.22 3.37
N LEU A 237 -13.40 9.63 3.83
CA LEU A 237 -12.37 10.24 2.99
C LEU A 237 -11.89 9.28 1.88
N ILE A 238 -11.71 8.00 2.19
CA ILE A 238 -11.30 7.00 1.19
C ILE A 238 -12.38 6.79 0.12
N ILE A 239 -13.66 6.77 0.52
CA ILE A 239 -14.79 6.68 -0.41
C ILE A 239 -14.81 7.91 -1.34
N LEU A 240 -14.62 9.11 -0.79
CA LEU A 240 -14.58 10.35 -1.57
C LEU A 240 -13.40 10.38 -2.55
N ILE A 241 -12.20 9.95 -2.12
CA ILE A 241 -11.03 9.83 -2.99
C ILE A 241 -11.28 8.84 -4.12
N SER A 242 -11.92 7.71 -3.79
CA SER A 242 -12.30 6.70 -4.78
C SER A 242 -13.28 7.27 -5.80
N LEU A 243 -14.24 8.11 -5.38
CA LEU A 243 -15.20 8.75 -6.26
C LEU A 243 -14.53 9.79 -7.17
N LYS A 244 -13.62 10.59 -6.62
CA LYS A 244 -12.85 11.62 -7.34
C LYS A 244 -11.93 11.03 -8.41
N SER A 245 -11.46 9.79 -8.22
CA SER A 245 -10.61 9.10 -9.20
C SER A 245 -11.30 8.77 -10.55
N PHE A 246 -12.61 8.97 -10.66
CA PHE A 246 -13.42 8.62 -11.84
C PHE A 246 -13.76 9.79 -12.79
N ASP A 247 -13.21 10.99 -12.59
CA ASP A 247 -13.63 12.18 -13.36
C ASP A 247 -13.43 12.08 -14.89
N GLU A 248 -12.63 11.13 -15.41
CA GLU A 248 -12.42 10.95 -16.87
C GLU A 248 -12.41 9.48 -17.36
N ALA A 249 -13.48 8.70 -17.07
CA ALA A 249 -13.63 7.33 -17.59
C ALA A 249 -12.35 6.46 -17.43
N ASN A 250 -11.63 6.65 -16.33
CA ASN A 250 -10.30 6.12 -16.14
C ASN A 250 -10.33 4.63 -15.78
N VAL A 251 -10.21 3.78 -16.81
CA VAL A 251 -10.16 2.31 -16.69
C VAL A 251 -9.04 1.84 -15.77
N SER A 252 -7.95 2.61 -15.65
CA SER A 252 -6.80 2.24 -14.83
C SER A 252 -7.10 2.27 -13.32
N SER A 253 -8.06 3.10 -12.91
CA SER A 253 -8.51 3.20 -11.51
C SER A 253 -9.44 2.05 -11.12
N CYS A 254 -10.16 1.44 -12.06
CA CYS A 254 -11.20 0.44 -11.77
C CYS A 254 -10.70 -0.74 -10.92
N GLU A 255 -9.51 -1.26 -11.23
CA GLU A 255 -8.91 -2.37 -10.47
C GLU A 255 -8.76 -2.02 -8.98
N HIS A 256 -8.19 -0.84 -8.73
CA HIS A 256 -7.88 -0.37 -7.39
C HIS A 256 -9.15 0.06 -6.65
N VAL A 257 -10.13 0.67 -7.32
CA VAL A 257 -11.44 0.96 -6.72
C VAL A 257 -12.17 -0.32 -6.35
N LEU A 258 -12.18 -1.34 -7.22
CA LEU A 258 -12.77 -2.63 -6.88
C LEU A 258 -12.05 -3.24 -5.68
N ALA A 259 -10.72 -3.17 -5.61
CA ALA A 259 -9.96 -3.62 -4.44
C ALA A 259 -10.39 -2.87 -3.16
N VAL A 260 -10.48 -1.53 -3.20
CA VAL A 260 -10.95 -0.69 -2.09
C VAL A 260 -12.37 -1.08 -1.65
N CYS A 261 -13.32 -1.20 -2.59
CA CYS A 261 -14.69 -1.59 -2.29
C CYS A 261 -14.75 -2.96 -1.58
N ARG A 262 -13.97 -3.94 -2.05
CA ARG A 262 -13.90 -5.26 -1.42
C ARG A 262 -13.26 -5.22 -0.04
N ALA A 263 -12.25 -4.38 0.16
CA ALA A 263 -11.62 -4.19 1.46
C ALA A 263 -12.60 -3.56 2.44
N LEU A 264 -13.32 -2.51 2.04
CA LEU A 264 -14.35 -1.85 2.84
C LEU A 264 -15.43 -2.83 3.29
N MET A 265 -15.95 -3.64 2.36
CA MET A 265 -16.95 -4.67 2.65
C MET A 265 -16.51 -5.71 3.70
N LYS A 266 -15.21 -5.85 3.97
CA LYS A 266 -14.66 -6.76 4.98
C LYS A 266 -14.47 -6.12 6.37
N VAL A 267 -14.36 -4.79 6.47
CA VAL A 267 -13.85 -4.07 7.66
C VAL A 267 -14.93 -3.75 8.72
N LYS A 268 -15.95 -4.61 8.83
CA LYS A 268 -17.18 -4.53 9.67
C LYS A 268 -18.39 -4.10 8.84
N THR A 269 -19.32 -5.04 8.65
CA THR A 269 -20.55 -4.89 7.86
C THR A 269 -21.45 -3.76 8.34
N ASP A 270 -21.46 -3.49 9.64
CA ASP A 270 -22.34 -2.49 10.25
C ASP A 270 -21.92 -1.07 9.82
N LEU A 271 -20.62 -0.77 9.85
CA LEU A 271 -20.05 0.51 9.44
C LEU A 271 -20.33 0.86 7.97
N ILE A 272 -20.35 -0.16 7.12
CA ILE A 272 -20.60 -0.03 5.69
C ILE A 272 -22.08 0.18 5.39
N THR A 273 -22.97 -0.30 6.26
CA THR A 273 -24.42 -0.17 6.03
C THR A 273 -24.84 1.30 5.99
N ASP A 274 -24.27 2.14 6.86
CA ASP A 274 -24.55 3.59 6.89
C ASP A 274 -23.97 4.33 5.68
N ARG A 275 -22.95 3.77 5.03
CA ARG A 275 -22.23 4.34 3.87
C ARG A 275 -22.60 3.67 2.55
N LEU A 276 -23.58 2.78 2.59
CA LEU A 276 -24.00 1.96 1.45
C LEU A 276 -24.37 2.81 0.23
N PRO A 277 -25.06 3.97 0.33
CA PRO A 277 -25.34 4.80 -0.84
C PRO A 277 -24.09 5.23 -1.62
N ASN A 278 -23.04 5.66 -0.92
CA ASN A 278 -21.79 6.10 -1.55
C ASN A 278 -21.01 4.91 -2.14
N LEU A 279 -21.02 3.76 -1.46
CA LEU A 279 -20.43 2.53 -1.98
C LEU A 279 -21.15 2.05 -3.24
N LEU A 280 -22.49 2.15 -3.28
CA LEU A 280 -23.27 1.81 -4.46
C LEU A 280 -23.05 2.80 -5.60
N LEU A 281 -22.79 4.08 -5.31
CA LEU A 281 -22.37 5.04 -6.33
C LEU A 281 -21.02 4.64 -6.95
N LEU A 282 -20.04 4.26 -6.13
CA LEU A 282 -18.74 3.73 -6.59
C LEU A 282 -18.91 2.49 -7.46
N TYR A 283 -19.71 1.52 -7.00
CA TYR A 283 -20.01 0.29 -7.73
C TYR A 283 -20.61 0.59 -9.11
N ARG A 284 -21.63 1.45 -9.16
CA ARG A 284 -22.29 1.83 -10.42
C ARG A 284 -21.37 2.58 -11.38
N ARG A 285 -20.59 3.55 -10.89
CA ARG A 285 -19.58 4.26 -11.71
C ARG A 285 -18.55 3.29 -12.28
N THR A 286 -18.07 2.36 -11.45
CA THR A 286 -17.10 1.35 -11.89
C THR A 286 -17.65 0.48 -13.01
N ILE A 287 -18.87 -0.05 -12.84
CA ILE A 287 -19.51 -0.86 -13.89
C ILE A 287 -19.70 -0.06 -15.17
N ASN A 288 -20.17 1.19 -15.06
CA ASN A 288 -20.38 2.05 -16.21
C ASN A 288 -19.06 2.23 -17.00
N VAL A 289 -17.96 2.58 -16.34
CA VAL A 289 -16.64 2.72 -16.97
C VAL A 289 -16.18 1.39 -17.59
N VAL A 290 -16.28 0.26 -16.87
CA VAL A 290 -15.90 -1.05 -17.38
C VAL A 290 -16.68 -1.42 -18.64
N VAL A 291 -18.01 -1.22 -18.64
CA VAL A 291 -18.87 -1.53 -19.78
C VAL A 291 -18.52 -0.65 -20.98
N HIS A 292 -18.43 0.67 -20.80
CA HIS A 292 -18.15 1.60 -21.89
C HIS A 292 -16.76 1.38 -22.50
N SER A 293 -15.76 1.20 -21.66
CA SER A 293 -14.38 1.02 -22.13
C SER A 293 -14.11 -0.38 -22.70
N SER A 294 -14.90 -1.40 -22.33
CA SER A 294 -14.76 -2.75 -22.91
C SER A 294 -15.16 -2.84 -24.40
N ARG A 295 -15.89 -1.85 -24.92
CA ARG A 295 -16.41 -1.86 -26.31
C ARG A 295 -15.31 -1.80 -27.37
N ASN A 296 -14.24 -1.07 -27.07
CA ASN A 296 -13.18 -0.75 -28.04
C ASN A 296 -11.90 -1.58 -27.82
N VAL A 297 -12.00 -2.73 -27.17
CA VAL A 297 -10.86 -3.57 -26.82
C VAL A 297 -10.49 -4.47 -27.98
N ALA A 298 -9.42 -4.12 -28.71
CA ALA A 298 -8.88 -4.92 -29.80
C ALA A 298 -7.72 -5.85 -29.36
N ASP A 299 -7.09 -5.57 -28.22
CA ASP A 299 -5.90 -6.27 -27.73
C ASP A 299 -6.22 -7.35 -26.67
N LYS A 300 -5.54 -8.49 -26.74
CA LYS A 300 -5.72 -9.65 -25.84
C LYS A 300 -5.35 -9.36 -24.40
N PHE A 301 -4.33 -8.53 -24.14
CA PHE A 301 -3.93 -8.19 -22.77
C PHE A 301 -5.01 -7.34 -22.09
N ASN A 302 -5.51 -6.33 -22.81
CA ASN A 302 -6.65 -5.54 -22.35
C ASN A 302 -7.90 -6.42 -22.17
N GLU A 303 -8.17 -7.38 -23.06
CA GLU A 303 -9.29 -8.32 -22.90
C GLU A 303 -9.20 -9.11 -21.57
N HIS A 304 -8.02 -9.66 -21.25
CA HIS A 304 -7.81 -10.35 -19.97
C HIS A 304 -8.10 -9.43 -18.78
N ARG A 305 -7.65 -8.17 -18.82
CA ARG A 305 -7.90 -7.18 -17.77
C ARG A 305 -9.40 -6.93 -17.57
N PHE A 306 -10.18 -6.78 -18.64
CA PHE A 306 -11.63 -6.61 -18.55
C PHE A 306 -12.35 -7.87 -18.08
N ARG A 307 -11.84 -9.08 -18.40
CA ARG A 307 -12.35 -10.33 -17.81
C ARG A 307 -12.13 -10.37 -16.28
N CYS A 308 -10.97 -9.91 -15.80
CA CYS A 308 -10.73 -9.77 -14.36
C CYS A 308 -11.70 -8.78 -13.72
N TYR A 309 -11.96 -7.63 -14.36
CA TYR A 309 -12.94 -6.65 -13.87
C TYR A 309 -14.36 -7.22 -13.81
N ALA A 310 -14.78 -7.94 -14.85
CA ALA A 310 -16.08 -8.59 -14.90
C ALA A 310 -16.26 -9.59 -13.74
N LEU A 311 -15.26 -10.43 -13.49
CA LEU A 311 -15.26 -11.37 -12.36
C LEU A 311 -15.32 -10.64 -11.00
N ASP A 312 -14.58 -9.54 -10.87
CA ASP A 312 -14.52 -8.75 -9.64
C ASP A 312 -15.83 -8.00 -9.36
N ILE A 313 -16.53 -7.56 -10.41
CA ILE A 313 -17.90 -7.03 -10.32
C ILE A 313 -18.83 -8.10 -9.77
N THR A 314 -18.87 -9.31 -10.34
CA THR A 314 -19.73 -10.39 -9.83
C THR A 314 -19.42 -10.74 -8.38
N LYS A 315 -18.15 -10.79 -7.99
CA LYS A 315 -17.74 -11.04 -6.60
C LYS A 315 -18.22 -9.93 -5.66
N LEU A 316 -18.10 -8.67 -6.08
CA LEU A 316 -18.57 -7.53 -5.30
C LEU A 316 -20.09 -7.53 -5.17
N THR A 317 -20.83 -7.87 -6.24
CA THR A 317 -22.29 -8.05 -6.20
C THR A 317 -22.69 -9.09 -5.15
N ASN A 318 -22.02 -10.24 -5.14
CA ASN A 318 -22.30 -11.29 -4.15
C ASN A 318 -22.04 -10.80 -2.71
N MET A 319 -21.00 -10.00 -2.49
CA MET A 319 -20.75 -9.39 -1.17
C MET A 319 -21.83 -8.37 -0.77
N LEU A 320 -22.30 -7.55 -1.72
CA LEU A 320 -23.39 -6.62 -1.47
C LEU A 320 -24.66 -7.38 -1.08
N VAL A 321 -25.03 -8.40 -1.85
CA VAL A 321 -26.23 -9.24 -1.62
C VAL A 321 -26.25 -9.84 -0.20
N LYS A 322 -25.09 -10.16 0.37
CA LYS A 322 -24.96 -10.66 1.76
C LYS A 322 -25.36 -9.65 2.84
N LEU A 323 -25.48 -8.35 2.53
CA LEU A 323 -26.01 -7.32 3.44
C LEU A 323 -27.54 -7.40 3.62
N LYS A 324 -28.22 -8.33 2.92
CA LYS A 324 -29.65 -8.67 3.09
C LYS A 324 -30.55 -7.43 3.13
N LYS A 325 -31.14 -7.11 4.29
CA LYS A 325 -32.20 -6.08 4.46
C LYS A 325 -31.81 -4.73 3.89
N ALA A 326 -30.56 -4.30 4.04
CA ALA A 326 -30.08 -3.03 3.51
C ALA A 326 -30.12 -3.00 1.97
N MET A 327 -29.78 -4.13 1.34
CA MET A 327 -29.78 -4.25 -0.12
C MET A 327 -31.15 -4.52 -0.72
N VAL A 328 -32.08 -5.21 -0.03
CA VAL A 328 -33.43 -5.50 -0.58
C VAL A 328 -34.10 -4.24 -1.15
N ARG A 329 -33.99 -3.11 -0.44
CA ARG A 329 -34.58 -1.83 -0.83
C ARG A 329 -33.81 -1.10 -1.93
N LEU A 330 -32.50 -1.31 -2.03
CA LEU A 330 -31.61 -0.60 -2.96
C LEU A 330 -31.37 -1.38 -4.26
N SER A 331 -31.49 -2.70 -4.23
CA SER A 331 -31.32 -3.59 -5.38
C SER A 331 -32.15 -3.21 -6.59
N PRO A 332 -33.43 -2.77 -6.48
CA PRO A 332 -34.20 -2.35 -7.64
C PRO A 332 -33.52 -1.23 -8.45
N TYR A 333 -32.96 -0.22 -7.79
CA TYR A 333 -32.28 0.88 -8.47
C TYR A 333 -31.03 0.40 -9.21
N ILE A 334 -30.26 -0.50 -8.61
CA ILE A 334 -29.08 -1.09 -9.25
C ILE A 334 -29.48 -1.96 -10.45
N ILE A 335 -30.57 -2.75 -10.32
CA ILE A 335 -31.09 -3.56 -11.43
C ILE A 335 -31.48 -2.66 -12.60
N ALA A 336 -32.15 -1.53 -12.34
CA ALA A 336 -32.50 -0.57 -13.39
C ALA A 336 -31.24 -0.05 -14.12
N ASP A 337 -30.22 0.36 -13.38
CA ASP A 337 -28.95 0.83 -13.94
C ASP A 337 -28.24 -0.26 -14.77
N LEU A 338 -28.22 -1.51 -14.30
CA LEU A 338 -27.63 -2.64 -15.03
C LEU A 338 -28.40 -2.99 -16.30
N LEU A 339 -29.74 -2.95 -16.25
CA LEU A 339 -30.59 -3.20 -17.43
C LEU A 339 -30.33 -2.17 -18.52
N GLN A 340 -30.21 -0.89 -18.14
CA GLN A 340 -29.90 0.18 -19.07
C GLN A 340 -28.57 -0.09 -19.78
N LEU A 341 -27.51 -0.43 -19.03
CA LEU A 341 -26.20 -0.74 -19.61
C LEU A 341 -26.24 -1.95 -20.56
N ILE A 342 -27.00 -3.01 -20.23
CA ILE A 342 -27.14 -4.20 -21.08
C ILE A 342 -27.80 -3.87 -22.43
N VAL A 343 -28.72 -2.91 -22.45
CA VAL A 343 -29.48 -2.52 -23.64
C VAL A 343 -28.73 -1.51 -24.50
N GLU A 344 -27.97 -0.61 -23.87
CA GLU A 344 -27.33 0.51 -24.55
C GLU A 344 -26.26 0.12 -25.57
N SER A 345 -25.72 -1.12 -25.59
CA SER A 345 -24.49 -1.37 -26.36
C SER A 345 -24.15 -2.80 -26.80
N THR A 346 -23.31 -2.87 -27.82
CA THR A 346 -22.49 -4.03 -28.20
C THR A 346 -21.40 -4.28 -27.16
N ILE A 347 -21.77 -4.97 -26.08
CA ILE A 347 -20.86 -5.37 -25.00
C ILE A 347 -20.23 -6.72 -25.33
N PRO A 348 -18.92 -6.92 -25.08
CA PRO A 348 -18.30 -8.24 -25.18
C PRO A 348 -19.02 -9.29 -24.31
N SER A 349 -19.09 -10.53 -24.81
CA SER A 349 -19.84 -11.62 -24.17
C SER A 349 -19.47 -11.85 -22.70
N TYR A 350 -18.18 -11.77 -22.36
CA TYR A 350 -17.69 -12.00 -21.00
C TYR A 350 -18.16 -10.92 -20.00
N VAL A 351 -18.21 -9.65 -20.40
CA VAL A 351 -18.77 -8.58 -19.54
C VAL A 351 -20.28 -8.77 -19.43
N LYS A 352 -20.95 -9.07 -20.55
CA LYS A 352 -22.40 -9.31 -20.57
C LYS A 352 -22.82 -10.46 -19.64
N ILE A 353 -22.07 -11.56 -19.63
CA ILE A 353 -22.30 -12.70 -18.71
C ILE A 353 -22.20 -12.23 -17.26
N ALA A 354 -21.14 -11.49 -16.89
CA ALA A 354 -20.97 -11.00 -15.51
C ALA A 354 -22.09 -10.03 -15.07
N LEU A 355 -22.59 -9.18 -15.98
CA LEU A 355 -23.74 -8.31 -15.71
C LEU A 355 -25.01 -9.13 -15.50
N HIS A 356 -25.27 -10.15 -16.32
CA HIS A 356 -26.42 -11.05 -16.15
C HIS A 356 -26.35 -11.83 -14.83
N GLU A 357 -25.17 -12.36 -14.47
CA GLU A 357 -24.96 -13.04 -13.19
C GLU A 357 -25.22 -12.09 -12.01
N SER A 358 -24.68 -10.87 -12.08
CA SER A 358 -24.91 -9.84 -11.06
C SER A 358 -26.39 -9.46 -10.94
N LEU A 359 -27.09 -9.34 -12.07
CA LEU A 359 -28.52 -9.06 -12.11
C LEU A 359 -29.35 -10.19 -11.50
N CYS A 360 -29.03 -11.46 -11.81
CA CYS A 360 -29.65 -12.62 -11.18
C CYS A 360 -29.45 -12.64 -9.66
N GLN A 361 -28.23 -12.34 -9.18
CA GLN A 361 -27.94 -12.24 -7.75
C GLN A 361 -28.76 -11.13 -7.07
N LEU A 362 -28.90 -9.96 -7.69
CA LEU A 362 -29.71 -8.87 -7.14
C LEU A 362 -31.21 -9.18 -7.17
N ILE A 363 -31.73 -9.81 -8.23
CA ILE A 363 -33.13 -10.26 -8.30
C ILE A 363 -33.43 -11.26 -7.19
N SER A 364 -32.48 -12.15 -6.85
CA SER A 364 -32.67 -13.19 -5.84
C SER A 364 -33.00 -12.64 -4.43
N ILE A 365 -32.64 -11.40 -4.14
CA ILE A 365 -32.93 -10.74 -2.85
C ILE A 365 -34.03 -9.68 -2.94
N CYS A 366 -34.55 -9.36 -4.12
CA CYS A 366 -35.68 -8.45 -4.23
C CYS A 366 -36.95 -9.09 -3.69
N ASP A 367 -37.70 -8.33 -2.89
CA ASP A 367 -39.04 -8.71 -2.47
C ASP A 367 -40.05 -8.47 -3.60
N GLN A 368 -41.28 -8.96 -3.39
CA GLN A 368 -42.35 -8.80 -4.38
C GLN A 368 -42.64 -7.33 -4.68
N HIS A 369 -42.46 -6.44 -3.69
CA HIS A 369 -42.63 -5.01 -3.87
C HIS A 369 -41.58 -4.44 -4.83
N GLY A 370 -40.29 -4.72 -4.63
CA GLY A 370 -39.21 -4.28 -5.51
C GLY A 370 -39.34 -4.79 -6.94
N LEU A 371 -39.77 -6.05 -7.13
CA LEU A 371 -40.03 -6.61 -8.46
C LEU A 371 -41.24 -5.95 -9.15
N THR A 372 -42.28 -5.64 -8.39
CA THR A 372 -43.48 -4.96 -8.91
C THR A 372 -43.18 -3.50 -9.25
N PHE A 373 -42.35 -2.84 -8.43
CA PHE A 373 -41.85 -1.50 -8.69
C PHE A 373 -41.13 -1.45 -10.03
N LEU A 374 -40.14 -2.32 -10.27
CA LEU A 374 -39.41 -2.38 -11.54
C LEU A 374 -40.32 -2.62 -12.74
N SER A 375 -41.27 -3.54 -12.62
CA SER A 375 -42.24 -3.83 -13.68
C SER A 375 -43.12 -2.64 -14.05
N ARG A 376 -43.25 -1.62 -13.19
CA ARG A 376 -44.13 -0.46 -13.39
C ARG A 376 -43.38 0.83 -13.72
N THR A 377 -42.19 1.03 -13.16
CA THR A 377 -41.47 2.32 -13.22
C THR A 377 -40.39 2.37 -14.29
N LEU A 378 -39.91 1.22 -14.77
CA LEU A 378 -38.97 1.18 -15.89
C LEU A 378 -39.65 1.69 -17.19
N PRO A 379 -38.89 2.31 -18.12
CA PRO A 379 -39.36 2.55 -19.48
C PRO A 379 -39.82 1.26 -20.17
N THR A 380 -40.80 1.34 -21.07
CA THR A 380 -41.42 0.17 -21.73
C THR A 380 -40.39 -0.78 -22.36
N SER A 381 -39.34 -0.23 -22.97
CA SER A 381 -38.24 -1.02 -23.55
C SER A 381 -37.48 -1.85 -22.50
N LEU A 382 -37.18 -1.27 -21.33
CA LEU A 382 -36.51 -1.96 -20.24
C LEU A 382 -37.44 -2.92 -19.49
N GLN A 383 -38.75 -2.67 -19.47
CA GLN A 383 -39.73 -3.59 -18.86
C GLN A 383 -39.71 -4.96 -19.56
N GLU A 384 -39.67 -4.98 -20.89
CA GLU A 384 -39.60 -6.25 -21.64
C GLU A 384 -38.29 -6.98 -21.39
N VAL A 385 -37.17 -6.26 -21.37
CA VAL A 385 -35.86 -6.84 -21.05
C VAL A 385 -35.87 -7.40 -19.62
N PHE A 386 -36.42 -6.67 -18.66
CA PHE A 386 -36.57 -7.14 -17.29
C PHE A 386 -37.43 -8.40 -17.19
N LYS A 387 -38.57 -8.48 -17.89
CA LYS A 387 -39.41 -9.68 -17.94
C LYS A 387 -38.64 -10.89 -18.45
N VAL A 388 -37.85 -10.73 -19.53
CA VAL A 388 -37.01 -11.80 -20.08
C VAL A 388 -35.97 -12.26 -19.05
N GLN A 389 -35.28 -11.32 -18.38
CA GLN A 389 -34.31 -11.65 -17.34
C GLN A 389 -34.95 -12.33 -16.13
N LEU A 390 -36.11 -11.86 -15.67
CA LEU A 390 -36.85 -12.44 -14.56
C LEU A 390 -37.32 -13.87 -14.87
N ASN A 391 -37.77 -14.13 -16.10
CA ASN A 391 -38.14 -15.47 -16.54
C ASN A 391 -36.92 -16.40 -16.63
N THR A 392 -35.78 -15.88 -17.11
CA THR A 392 -34.51 -16.60 -17.15
C THR A 392 -34.05 -16.97 -15.74
N PHE A 393 -34.11 -16.03 -14.80
CA PHE A 393 -33.83 -16.27 -13.39
C PHE A 393 -34.74 -17.36 -12.80
N LYS A 394 -36.06 -17.27 -13.02
CA LYS A 394 -37.02 -18.27 -12.54
C LYS A 394 -36.74 -19.67 -13.11
N LYS A 395 -36.33 -19.77 -14.37
CA LYS A 395 -36.08 -21.04 -15.07
C LYS A 395 -34.76 -21.68 -14.65
N PHE A 396 -33.69 -20.89 -14.49
CA PHE A 396 -32.32 -21.43 -14.39
C PHE A 396 -31.61 -21.18 -13.05
N TYR A 397 -32.11 -20.27 -12.21
CA TYR A 397 -31.41 -19.82 -10.99
C TYR A 397 -32.25 -19.95 -9.71
N LYS A 398 -33.58 -19.85 -9.80
CA LYS A 398 -34.48 -19.92 -8.64
C LYS A 398 -34.46 -21.28 -7.93
N TYR A 399 -34.22 -22.37 -8.66
CA TYR A 399 -34.28 -23.74 -8.14
C TYR A 399 -32.90 -24.39 -7.93
N SER A 400 -31.83 -23.70 -8.28
CA SER A 400 -30.47 -24.24 -8.34
C SER A 400 -29.78 -24.20 -6.98
N GLY A 401 -30.54 -24.31 -5.87
CA GLY A 401 -30.09 -24.11 -4.49
C GLY A 401 -28.69 -24.67 -4.20
N LYS A 402 -27.69 -23.83 -4.41
CA LYS A 402 -26.26 -23.91 -4.10
C LYS A 402 -25.52 -22.89 -4.98
N ILE A 403 -25.28 -21.71 -4.43
CA ILE A 403 -24.03 -20.95 -4.67
C ILE A 403 -23.38 -20.77 -3.31
#